data_AF-A0A255HW92-F1
#
_entry.id   AF-A0A255HW92-F1
#
_cell.length_a   1.000
_cell.length_b   1.000
_cell.length_c   1.000
_cell.angle_alpha   90.00
_cell.angle_beta   90.00
_cell.angle_gamma   90.00
#
_symmetry.space_group_name_H-M   'P 1'
#
loop_
_entity.id
_entity.type
_entity.pdbx_description
1 polymer ?
#
loop_
_entity_poly.entity_id
_entity_poly.type
_entity_poly.pdbx_seq_one_letter_code
_entity_poly.pdbx_strand_id
1 'polypeptide(L)'
;MLSERLKTRLAKDRPMTSITLRIPVDVVDAMKEIAPLRGFAGYQTLLKSYLSEGLRRDETQFAQGSTARLIEALRKRGVPEALLRDAERESAAA
;
A
#
# COMPACT_ATOMS: atom_id res chain seq x y z
N MET A 1 -6.52 -11.47 -12.89
CA MET A 1 -7.73 -11.20 -12.07
C MET A 1 -7.40 -10.06 -11.10
N LEU A 2 -8.29 -9.08 -10.91
CA LEU A 2 -8.09 -8.03 -9.90
C LEU A 2 -7.94 -8.70 -8.53
N SER A 3 -6.86 -8.39 -7.79
CA SER A 3 -6.71 -8.84 -6.40
C SER A 3 -7.94 -8.45 -5.59
N GLU A 4 -8.41 -9.32 -4.69
CA GLU A 4 -9.54 -9.02 -3.80
C GLU A 4 -9.37 -7.68 -3.06
N ARG A 5 -8.12 -7.33 -2.71
CA ARG A 5 -7.76 -6.02 -2.13
C ARG A 5 -8.08 -4.83 -3.04
N LEU A 6 -7.92 -4.97 -4.36
CA LEU A 6 -8.27 -3.92 -5.32
C LEU A 6 -9.79 -3.78 -5.46
N LYS A 7 -10.54 -4.90 -5.42
CA LYS A 7 -12.00 -4.89 -5.46
C LYS A 7 -12.60 -4.16 -4.25
N THR A 8 -12.08 -4.40 -3.04
CA THR A 8 -12.53 -3.70 -1.83
C THR A 8 -12.27 -2.18 -1.90
N ARG A 9 -11.20 -1.75 -2.58
CA ARG A 9 -10.85 -0.33 -2.72
C ARG A 9 -11.72 0.42 -3.72
N LEU A 10 -12.25 -0.29 -4.71
CA LEU A 10 -13.14 0.23 -5.74
C LEU A 10 -14.63 0.24 -5.30
N ALA A 11 -14.94 -0.37 -4.16
CA ALA A 11 -16.28 -0.33 -3.58
C ALA A 11 -16.69 1.12 -3.28
N LYS A 12 -17.79 1.57 -3.89
CA LYS A 12 -18.29 2.95 -3.81
C LYS A 12 -18.71 3.33 -2.39
N ASP A 13 -19.33 2.40 -1.66
CA ASP A 13 -19.89 2.62 -0.32
C ASP A 13 -19.02 2.03 0.79
N ARG A 14 -17.69 2.15 0.66
CA ARG A 14 -16.77 1.67 1.69
C ARG A 14 -16.93 2.45 3.00
N PRO A 15 -16.87 1.79 4.17
CA PRO A 15 -16.95 2.46 5.45
C PRO A 15 -15.79 3.47 5.60
N MET A 16 -16.11 4.67 6.08
CA MET A 16 -15.13 5.72 6.36
C MET A 16 -15.03 5.94 7.87
N THR A 17 -13.83 6.26 8.33
CA THR A 17 -13.57 6.60 9.74
C THR A 17 -12.93 7.98 9.81
N SER A 18 -13.47 8.83 10.68
CA SER A 18 -12.87 10.13 10.98
C SER A 18 -11.65 9.94 11.89
N ILE A 19 -10.52 10.51 11.50
CA ILE A 19 -9.29 10.51 12.30
C ILE A 19 -8.94 11.95 12.70
N THR A 20 -8.47 12.12 13.93
CA THR A 20 -7.95 13.42 14.41
C THR A 20 -6.44 13.32 14.54
N LEU A 21 -5.72 14.24 13.88
CA LEU A 21 -4.25 14.26 13.86
C LEU A 21 -3.78 15.67 14.21
N ARG A 22 -2.71 15.78 15.00
CA ARG A 22 -2.01 17.05 15.21
C ARG A 22 -0.92 17.18 14.15
N ILE A 23 -0.91 18.29 13.43
CA ILE A 23 0.06 18.59 12.38
C ILE A 23 0.65 19.98 12.67
N PRO A 24 1.97 20.19 12.52
CA PRO A 24 2.58 21.50 12.64
C PRO A 24 1.94 22.54 11.70
N VAL A 25 1.86 23.78 12.16
CA VAL A 25 1.18 24.87 11.42
C VAL A 25 1.89 25.16 10.10
N ASP A 26 3.22 25.21 10.12
CA ASP A 26 4.08 25.42 8.96
C ASP A 26 3.85 24.35 7.87
N VAL A 27 3.65 23.09 8.27
CA VAL A 27 3.33 22.01 7.34
C VAL A 27 1.96 22.23 6.69
N VAL A 28 0.95 22.62 7.47
CA VAL A 28 -0.38 22.91 6.93
C VAL A 28 -0.34 24.08 5.95
N ASP A 29 0.42 25.12 6.26
CA ASP A 29 0.54 26.29 5.39
C ASP A 29 1.28 25.96 4.09
N ALA A 30 2.39 25.22 4.16
CA ALA A 30 3.07 24.70 2.97
C ALA A 30 2.14 23.84 2.10
N MET A 31 1.27 23.04 2.72
CA MET A 31 0.30 22.23 1.97
C MET A 31 -0.79 23.09 1.30
N LYS A 32 -1.20 24.22 1.89
CA LYS A 32 -2.13 25.16 1.26
C LYS A 32 -1.53 25.79 0.01
N GLU A 33 -0.24 26.13 0.06
CA GLU A 33 0.50 26.68 -1.09
C GLU A 33 0.68 25.64 -2.20
N ILE A 34 1.00 24.39 -1.85
CA ILE A 34 1.28 23.32 -2.80
C ILE A 34 0.01 22.76 -3.46
N ALA A 35 -1.12 22.73 -2.74
CA ALA A 35 -2.38 22.17 -3.25
C ALA A 35 -2.81 22.73 -4.62
N PRO A 36 -2.92 24.06 -4.84
CA PRO A 36 -3.30 24.61 -6.14
C PRO A 36 -2.28 24.32 -7.23
N LEU A 37 -0.98 24.33 -6.91
CA LEU A 37 0.10 24.01 -7.87
C LEU A 37 0.02 22.56 -8.36
N ARG A 38 -0.53 21.67 -7.54
CA ARG A 38 -0.78 20.25 -7.86
C ARG A 38 -2.18 20.02 -8.46
N GLY A 39 -2.98 21.06 -8.67
CA GLY A 39 -4.35 20.96 -9.20
C GLY A 39 -5.40 20.47 -8.20
N PHE A 40 -5.12 20.53 -6.90
CA PHE A 40 -6.09 20.18 -5.85
C PHE A 40 -6.82 21.42 -5.34
N ALA A 41 -8.13 21.28 -5.09
CA ALA A 41 -8.98 22.34 -4.56
C ALA A 41 -8.63 22.77 -3.11
N GLY A 42 -7.84 21.98 -2.37
CA GLY A 42 -7.43 22.32 -1.02
C GLY A 42 -6.46 21.31 -0.40
N TYR A 43 -5.84 21.72 0.71
CA TYR A 43 -4.78 20.94 1.38
C TYR A 43 -5.27 19.59 1.92
N GLN A 44 -6.54 19.48 2.32
CA GLN A 44 -7.11 18.21 2.78
C GLN A 44 -7.16 17.15 1.67
N THR A 45 -7.46 17.56 0.43
CA THR A 45 -7.45 16.65 -0.72
C THR A 45 -6.03 16.23 -1.08
N LEU A 46 -5.08 17.18 -1.01
CA LEU A 46 -3.66 16.89 -1.18
C LEU A 46 -3.15 15.88 -0.13
N LEU A 47 -3.52 16.06 1.15
CA LEU A 47 -3.17 15.16 2.24
C LEU A 47 -3.63 13.72 1.97
N LYS A 48 -4.91 13.57 1.59
CA LYS A 48 -5.49 12.26 1.24
C LYS A 48 -4.75 11.62 0.07
N SER A 49 -4.34 12.41 -0.92
CA SER A 49 -3.56 11.94 -2.07
C SER A 49 -2.20 11.41 -1.64
N TYR A 50 -1.43 12.19 -0.87
CA TYR A 50 -0.12 11.76 -0.36
C TYR A 50 -0.19 10.51 0.49
N LEU A 51 -1.15 10.44 1.42
CA LEU A 51 -1.35 9.25 2.25
C LEU A 51 -1.65 8.03 1.38
N SER A 52 -2.53 8.18 0.39
CA SER A 52 -2.91 7.09 -0.51
C SER A 52 -1.75 6.63 -1.39
N GLU A 53 -0.95 7.56 -1.90
CA GLU A 53 0.21 7.24 -2.74
C GLU A 53 1.32 6.57 -1.92
N GLY A 54 1.68 7.15 -0.77
CA GLY A 54 2.68 6.59 0.13
C GLY A 54 2.31 5.17 0.56
N LEU A 55 1.06 4.97 0.98
CA LEU A 55 0.59 3.65 1.37
C LEU A 55 0.61 2.65 0.22
N ARG A 56 0.21 3.04 -1.00
CA ARG A 56 0.30 2.14 -2.18
C ARG A 56 1.74 1.77 -2.52
N ARG A 57 2.68 2.71 -2.37
CA ARG A 57 4.10 2.48 -2.60
C ARG A 57 4.63 1.46 -1.60
N ASP A 58 4.37 1.68 -0.32
CA ASP A 58 4.79 0.77 0.75
C ASP A 58 4.16 -0.60 0.59
N GLU A 59 2.85 -0.65 0.31
CA GLU A 59 2.16 -1.91 0.04
C GLU A 59 2.78 -2.66 -1.13
N THR A 60 3.19 -1.97 -2.20
CA THR A 60 3.87 -2.61 -3.33
C THR A 60 5.25 -3.12 -2.91
N GLN A 61 6.01 -2.30 -2.16
CA GLN A 61 7.34 -2.63 -1.66
C GLN A 61 7.33 -3.83 -0.69
N PHE A 62 6.29 -3.94 0.15
CA PHE A 62 6.20 -4.96 1.19
C PHE A 62 5.27 -6.14 0.83
N ALA A 63 4.42 -6.04 -0.19
CA ALA A 63 3.53 -7.14 -0.60
C ALA A 63 4.29 -8.37 -1.11
N GLN A 64 5.48 -8.19 -1.69
CA GLN A 64 6.33 -9.31 -2.10
C GLN A 64 7.58 -9.45 -1.24
N GLY A 65 7.90 -8.44 -0.41
CA GLY A 65 9.18 -8.37 0.29
C GLY A 65 9.41 -9.48 1.33
N SER A 66 8.42 -9.85 2.14
CA SER A 66 8.62 -10.87 3.18
C SER A 66 8.63 -12.28 2.59
N THR A 67 7.63 -12.62 1.76
CA THR A 67 7.50 -13.94 1.15
C THR A 67 8.60 -14.19 0.14
N ALA A 68 8.94 -13.23 -0.73
CA ALA A 68 10.04 -13.40 -1.69
C ALA A 68 11.41 -13.52 -0.98
N ARG A 69 11.66 -12.73 0.08
CA ARG A 69 12.88 -12.89 0.90
C ARG A 69 12.91 -14.25 1.61
N LEU A 70 11.77 -14.75 2.07
CA LEU A 70 11.66 -16.08 2.67
C LEU A 70 11.94 -17.18 1.65
N ILE A 71 11.33 -17.12 0.47
CA ILE A 71 11.56 -18.06 -0.65
C ILE A 71 13.04 -18.04 -1.04
N GLU A 72 13.64 -16.85 -1.16
CA GLU A 72 15.07 -16.70 -1.48
C GLU A 72 15.97 -17.28 -0.38
N ALA A 73 15.64 -17.06 0.89
CA ALA A 73 16.36 -17.62 2.03
C ALA A 73 16.26 -19.16 2.09
N LEU A 74 15.10 -19.73 1.75
CA LEU A 74 14.89 -21.18 1.68
C LEU A 74 15.65 -21.79 0.50
N ARG A 75 15.63 -21.13 -0.67
CA ARG A 75 16.40 -21.56 -1.85
C ARG A 75 17.90 -21.59 -1.56
N LYS A 76 18.42 -20.55 -0.88
CA LYS A 76 19.82 -20.50 -0.41
C LYS A 76 20.18 -21.59 0.60
N ARG A 77 19.20 -22.11 1.34
CA ARG A 77 19.36 -23.25 2.26
C ARG A 77 19.23 -24.62 1.58
N GLY A 78 19.07 -24.66 0.25
CA GLY A 78 19.01 -25.90 -0.52
C GLY A 78 17.61 -26.49 -0.65
N VAL A 79 16.56 -25.73 -0.30
CA VAL A 79 15.19 -26.20 -0.54
C VAL A 79 14.94 -26.30 -2.06
N PRO A 80 14.51 -27.46 -2.57
CA PRO A 80 14.27 -27.66 -3.99
C PRO A 80 13.21 -26.70 -4.53
N GLU A 81 13.45 -26.15 -5.72
CA GLU A 81 12.57 -25.17 -6.33
C GLU A 81 11.18 -25.73 -6.70
N ALA A 82 11.10 -27.04 -6.97
CA ALA A 82 9.83 -27.73 -7.15
C ALA A 82 8.97 -27.64 -5.87
N LEU A 83 9.57 -27.90 -4.70
CA LEU A 83 8.88 -27.85 -3.41
C LEU A 83 8.46 -26.42 -3.04
N LEU A 84 9.27 -25.42 -3.35
CA LEU A 84 8.90 -24.01 -3.14
C LEU A 84 7.70 -23.61 -4.00
N ARG A 85 7.66 -24.05 -5.26
CA ARG A 85 6.53 -23.79 -6.16
C ARG A 85 5.25 -24.49 -5.72
N ASP A 86 5.36 -25.72 -5.23
CA ASP A 86 4.21 -26.47 -4.72
C ASP A 86 3.66 -25.80 -3.45
N ALA A 87 4.53 -25.41 -2.52
CA ALA A 87 4.16 -24.67 -1.32
C ALA A 87 3.56 -23.28 -1.61
N GLU A 88 4.06 -22.55 -2.62
CA GLU A 88 3.46 -21.30 -3.08
C GLU A 88 2.04 -21.50 -3.62
N ARG A 89 1.79 -22.59 -4.36
CA ARG A 89 0.45 -22.93 -4.87
C ARG A 89 -0.50 -23.32 -3.75
N GLU A 90 -0.05 -24.11 -2.79
CA GLU A 90 -0.83 -24.48 -1.61
C GLU A 90 -1.18 -23.24 -0.76
N SER A 91 -0.21 -22.35 -0.53
CA SER A 91 -0.42 -21.10 0.21
C SER A 91 -1.36 -20.12 -0.49
N ALA A 92 -1.48 -20.17 -1.82
CA ALA A 92 -2.40 -19.32 -2.58
C ALA A 92 -3.83 -19.89 -2.63
N ALA A 93 -4.00 -21.17 -2.29
CA ALA A 93 -5.28 -21.87 -2.28
C ALA A 93 -5.95 -21.93 -0.89
N ALA A 94 -5.22 -21.57 0.17
CA ALA A 94 -5.70 -21.47 1.56
C ALA A 94 -6.19 -20.05 1.89
#